data_AF-A0A180F103-F1
#
_entry.id   AF-A0A180F103-F1
#
_cell.length_a   1.000
_cell.length_b   1.000
_cell.length_c   1.000
_cell.angle_alpha   90.00
_cell.angle_beta   90.00
_cell.angle_gamma   90.00
#
_symmetry.space_group_name_H-M   'P 1'
#
loop_
_entity.id
_entity.type
_entity.pdbx_description
1 polymer ?
#
loop_
_entity_poly.entity_id
_entity_poly.type
_entity_poly.pdbx_seq_one_letter_code
_entity_poly.pdbx_strand_id
1 'polypeptide(L)' 'MDVFHGANEGLVLAEIELEAEDEPFTLPDWIGEEVTGDERYYNAMLAKHPRNH' A
#
# COMPACT_ATOMS: atom_id res chain seq x y z
N MET A 1 0.12 7.56 3.09
CA MET A 1 0.04 7.40 1.62
C MET A 1 1.41 7.72 1.06
N ASP A 2 1.96 6.78 0.30
CA ASP A 2 3.25 6.87 -0.35
C ASP A 2 3.08 6.76 -1.86
N VAL A 3 3.73 7.68 -2.59
CA VAL A 3 3.79 7.68 -4.05
C VAL A 3 5.21 7.29 -4.44
N PHE A 4 5.35 6.20 -5.17
CA PHE A 4 6.65 5.67 -5.54
C PHE A 4 7.08 6.18 -6.92
N HIS A 5 8.40 6.37 -7.04
CA HIS A 5 9.03 6.85 -8.27
C HIS A 5 10.11 5.89 -8.76
N GLY A 6 10.59 6.11 -9.99
CA GLY A 6 11.67 5.34 -10.59
C GLY A 6 11.23 3.92 -10.96
N ALA A 7 11.85 2.90 -10.37
CA ALA A 7 11.51 1.50 -10.70
C ALA A 7 10.10 1.08 -10.23
N ASN A 8 9.45 1.87 -9.38
CA ASN A 8 8.07 1.68 -8.91
C ASN A 8 7.16 2.86 -9.34
N GLU A 9 7.54 3.61 -10.39
CA GLU A 9 6.77 4.76 -10.88
C GLU A 9 5.31 4.41 -11.18
N GLY A 10 4.36 5.08 -10.53
CA GLY A 10 2.93 4.83 -10.70
C GLY A 10 2.32 3.90 -9.66
N LEU A 11 3.13 3.27 -8.81
CA LEU A 11 2.63 2.61 -7.61
C LEU A 11 2.31 3.66 -6.54
N VAL A 12 1.10 3.57 -5.97
CA VAL A 12 0.65 4.35 -4.83
C VAL A 12 0.16 3.38 -3.75
N LEU A 13 0.68 3.50 -2.53
CA LEU A 13 0.22 2.73 -1.38
C LEU A 13 -0.38 3.66 -0.32
N ALA A 14 -1.50 3.26 0.26
CA ALA A 14 -2.11 3.92 1.38
C ALA A 14 -2.17 2.95 2.57
N GLU A 15 -1.70 3.41 3.72
CA GLU A 15 -1.84 2.71 5.00
C GLU A 15 -2.73 3.58 5.89
N ILE A 16 -3.59 2.92 6.66
CA ILE A 16 -4.45 3.54 7.67
C ILE A 16 -4.06 2.93 9.02
N GLU A 17 -3.85 3.80 10.01
CA GLU A 17 -3.65 3.39 11.39
C GLU A 17 -5.01 3.44 12.10
N LEU A 18 -5.39 2.33 12.73
CA LEU A 18 -6.58 2.22 13.58
C LEU A 18 -6.14 2.15 15.05
N GLU A 19 -6.93 2.73 15.95
CA GLU A 19 -6.71 2.64 17.40
C GLU A 19 -7.04 1.23 17.94
N ALA A 20 -7.91 0.49 17.25
CA ALA A 20 -8.28 -0.89 17.57
C ALA A 20 -8.58 -1.70 16.30
N GLU A 21 -8.43 -3.03 16.38
CA GLU A 21 -8.65 -3.95 15.24
C GLU A 21 -10.11 -3.94 14.76
N ASP A 22 -11.06 -3.68 15.65
CA ASP A 22 -12.49 -3.62 15.36
C ASP A 22 -13.02 -2.20 15.12
N GLU A 23 -12.13 -1.20 15.02
CA GLU A 23 -12.52 0.17 14.74
C GLU A 23 -13.22 0.27 13.37
N PRO A 24 -14.47 0.76 13.31
CA PRO A 24 -15.16 0.93 12.04
C PRO A 24 -14.55 2.08 11.26
N PHE A 25 -14.17 1.84 10.02
CA PHE A 25 -13.69 2.86 9.09
C PHE A 25 -14.44 2.78 7.76
N THR A 26 -14.32 3.84 6.95
CA THR A 26 -14.87 3.89 5.59
C THR A 26 -13.72 4.06 4.61
N LEU A 27 -13.71 3.22 3.57
CA LEU A 27 -12.74 3.33 2.51
C LEU A 27 -13.18 4.41 1.51
N PRO A 28 -12.30 5.36 1.16
CA PRO A 28 -12.57 6.27 0.05
C PRO A 28 -12.66 5.54 -1.29
N ASP A 29 -13.43 6.09 -2.24
CA ASP A 29 -13.67 5.50 -3.58
C ASP A 29 -12.40 5.31 -4.43
N TRP A 30 -11.30 5.99 -4.09
CA TRP A 30 -10.03 5.89 -4.80
C TRP A 30 -9.13 4.76 -4.28
N ILE A 31 -9.50 4.10 -3.18
CA ILE A 31 -8.78 2.93 -2.69
C ILE A 31 -9.02 1.77 -3.67
N GLY A 32 -7.92 1.18 -4.13
CA GLY A 32 -7.93 0.02 -5.01
C GLY A 32 -7.94 -1.30 -4.24
N GLU A 33 -7.03 -2.19 -4.62
CA GLU A 33 -6.85 -3.50 -4.01
C GLU A 33 -6.38 -3.38 -2.54
N GLU A 34 -7.02 -4.13 -1.65
CA GLU A 34 -6.52 -4.31 -0.29
C GLU A 34 -5.34 -5.28 -0.28
N VAL A 35 -4.19 -4.80 0.18
CA VAL A 35 -2.92 -5.55 0.19
C VAL A 35 -2.39 -5.76 1.61
N THR A 36 -3.25 -5.66 2.62
CA THR A 36 -2.91 -5.88 4.03
C THR A 36 -2.29 -7.26 4.22
N GLY A 37 -1.10 -7.32 4.82
CA GLY A 37 -0.39 -8.58 5.08
C GLY A 37 0.30 -9.20 3.86
N ASP A 38 0.20 -8.59 2.67
CA ASP A 38 0.92 -9.05 1.49
C ASP A 38 2.37 -8.53 1.51
N GLU A 39 3.30 -9.41 1.88
CA GLU A 39 4.73 -9.10 2.00
C GLU A 39 5.31 -8.48 0.74
N ARG A 40 4.76 -8.79 -0.43
CA ARG A 40 5.25 -8.28 -1.71
C ARG A 40 5.08 -6.76 -1.83
N TYR A 41 4.24 -6.12 -1.02
CA TYR A 41 4.03 -4.67 -0.97
C TYR A 41 4.74 -4.00 0.21
N TYR A 42 5.49 -4.75 1.02
CA TYR A 42 6.30 -4.15 2.08
C TYR A 42 7.45 -3.34 1.46
N ASN A 43 7.80 -2.20 2.07
CA ASN A 43 8.85 -1.32 1.58
C ASN A 43 10.18 -2.03 1.31
N ALA A 44 10.57 -2.96 2.19
CA ALA A 44 11.78 -3.77 2.01
C ALA A 44 11.71 -4.69 0.77
N MET A 45 10.52 -5.18 0.43
CA MET A 45 10.31 -6.02 -0.76
C MET A 45 10.22 -5.17 -2.01
N LEU A 46 9.55 -4.02 -1.99
CA LEU A 46 9.49 -3.08 -3.13
C LEU A 46 10.87 -2.53 -3.52
N ALA A 47 11.77 -2.38 -2.55
CA ALA A 47 13.16 -2.00 -2.81
C ALA A 47 13.97 -3.11 -3.50
N LYS A 48 13.67 -4.38 -3.22
CA LYS A 48 14.37 -5.55 -3.79
C LYS A 48 13.74 -6.03 -5.10
N HIS A 49 12.43 -5.92 -5.20
CA HIS A 49 11.59 -6.44 -6.27
C HIS A 49 10.59 -5.35 -6.68
N PRO A 50 11.03 -4.39 -7.51
CA PRO A 50 10.13 -3.37 -8.03
C PRO A 50 8.95 -4.00 -8.78
N ARG A 51 7.78 -3.38 -8.66
CA ARG A 51 6.49 -3.92 -9.12
C ARG A 51 5.97 -3.27 -10.41
N ASN A 52 6.73 -2.38 -11.04
CA ASN A 52 6.33 -1.88 -12.36
C ASN A 52 6.39 -2.96 -13.42
N HIS A 53 5.37 -2.97 -14.26
CA HIS A 53 5.36 -3.62 -15.57
C HIS A 53 5.75 -2.62 -16.65
#